data_AF-A0A7R9FJC6-F1
#
_entry.id   AF-A0A7R9FJC6-F1
#
_cell.length_a   1.000
_cell.length_b   1.000
_cell.length_c   1.000
_cell.angle_alpha   90.00
_cell.angle_beta   90.00
_cell.angle_gamma   90.00
#
_symmetry.space_group_name_H-M   'P 1'
#
loop_
_entity.id
_entity.type
_entity.pdbx_description
1 polymer ?
#
loop_
_entity_poly.entity_id
_entity_poly.type
_entity_poly.pdbx_seq_one_letter_code
_entity_poly.pdbx_strand_id
1 'polypeptide(L)'
;MNSLNGEVIEESDLTKIEYNSCEPFQLFKEWYRDACNSSISLPSALCFSTASSEGAISSRTLLLRRLDDDGFVVMTDSRSSKAKDLVRISGHISELETKEVEEVYNNEPLYCKIRSHICHQGQPIDWQTHKDRHDQLLIQVREGKKLPMPDHVLVYSQD
;
A
#
# COMPACT_ATOMS: atom_id res chain seq x y z
N MET A 1 43.75 7.04 -45.76
CA MET A 1 43.70 5.56 -45.69
C MET A 1 44.02 5.19 -44.25
N ASN A 2 43.13 4.69 -43.39
CA ASN A 2 41.89 3.92 -43.61
C ASN A 2 40.79 4.27 -42.60
N SER A 3 39.56 4.22 -43.12
CA SER A 3 38.25 3.99 -42.51
C SER A 3 37.89 4.62 -41.16
N LEU A 4 37.15 5.72 -41.28
CA LEU A 4 35.93 5.96 -40.51
C LEU A 4 35.00 4.75 -40.69
N ASN A 5 34.65 4.06 -39.62
CA ASN A 5 33.42 3.25 -39.43
C ASN A 5 33.41 2.70 -37.99
N GLY A 6 33.66 3.58 -37.01
CA GLY A 6 33.30 3.30 -35.63
C GLY A 6 31.87 3.75 -35.43
N GLU A 7 30.90 2.90 -35.77
CA GLU A 7 29.53 3.09 -35.28
C GLU A 7 29.62 3.03 -33.75
N VAL A 8 29.51 4.20 -33.11
CA VAL A 8 29.21 4.29 -31.70
C VAL A 8 27.77 3.78 -31.59
N ILE A 9 27.62 2.51 -31.23
CA ILE A 9 26.32 1.99 -30.82
C ILE A 9 26.03 2.70 -29.49
N GLU A 10 25.23 3.77 -29.53
CA GLU A 10 24.55 4.22 -28.32
C GLU A 10 23.62 3.07 -27.91
N GLU A 11 24.05 2.28 -26.93
CA GLU A 11 23.13 1.39 -26.22
C GLU A 11 22.06 2.28 -25.62
N SER A 12 20.86 2.23 -26.20
CA SER A 12 19.73 2.89 -25.57
C SER A 12 19.58 2.25 -24.19
N ASP A 13 19.60 3.04 -23.12
CA ASP A 13 19.19 2.63 -21.75
C ASP A 13 17.71 2.15 -21.68
N LEU A 14 17.09 1.91 -22.84
CA LEU A 14 15.79 1.32 -23.01
C LEU A 14 15.93 -0.21 -22.93
N THR A 15 15.55 -0.76 -21.79
CA THR A 15 15.36 -2.20 -21.65
C THR A 15 14.05 -2.60 -22.33
N LYS A 16 14.12 -3.44 -23.36
CA LYS A 16 12.94 -4.09 -23.91
C LYS A 16 12.41 -5.07 -22.86
N ILE A 17 11.21 -4.81 -22.37
CA ILE A 17 10.51 -5.73 -21.47
C ILE A 17 10.00 -6.91 -22.30
N GLU A 18 10.61 -8.07 -22.14
CA GLU A 18 10.07 -9.33 -22.66
C GLU A 18 9.14 -9.93 -21.60
N TYR A 19 7.86 -10.06 -21.93
CA TYR A 19 6.84 -10.59 -21.03
C TYR A 19 6.28 -11.90 -21.58
N ASN A 20 6.01 -12.85 -20.70
CA ASN A 20 5.51 -14.19 -21.07
C ASN A 20 3.99 -14.33 -20.87
N SER A 21 3.32 -13.29 -20.36
CA SER A 21 1.89 -13.31 -20.02
C SER A 21 1.16 -12.12 -20.65
N CYS A 22 0.01 -12.38 -21.28
CA CYS A 22 -0.92 -11.33 -21.71
C CYS A 22 -1.76 -10.76 -20.55
N GLU A 23 -1.69 -11.38 -19.37
CA GLU A 23 -2.44 -10.97 -18.18
C GLU A 23 -1.65 -9.93 -17.37
N PRO A 24 -2.14 -8.69 -17.23
CA PRO A 24 -1.39 -7.59 -16.60
C PRO A 24 -1.08 -7.84 -15.12
N PHE A 25 -1.99 -8.48 -14.37
CA PHE A 25 -1.76 -8.82 -12.97
C PHE A 25 -0.71 -9.91 -12.78
N GLN A 26 -0.65 -10.88 -13.70
CA GLN A 26 0.41 -11.90 -13.71
C GLN A 26 1.78 -11.25 -13.93
N LEU A 27 1.88 -10.32 -14.87
CA LEU A 27 3.11 -9.60 -15.15
C LEU A 27 3.55 -8.74 -13.95
N PHE A 28 2.60 -8.08 -13.28
CA PHE A 28 2.90 -7.36 -12.04
C PHE A 28 3.36 -8.31 -10.92
N LYS A 29 2.74 -9.48 -10.75
CA LYS A 29 3.16 -10.51 -9.76
C LYS A 29 4.63 -10.89 -9.97
N GLU A 30 5.04 -11.08 -11.22
CA GLU A 30 6.43 -11.38 -11.59
C GLU A 30 7.37 -10.24 -11.22
N TRP A 31 7.08 -9.01 -11.66
CA TRP A 31 7.93 -7.84 -11.36
C TRP A 31 8.00 -7.52 -9.88
N TYR A 32 6.90 -7.68 -9.16
CA TYR A 32 6.85 -7.46 -7.72
C TYR A 32 7.73 -8.48 -6.99
N ARG A 33 7.70 -9.75 -7.43
CA ARG A 33 8.59 -10.79 -6.89
C ARG A 33 10.05 -10.47 -7.17
N ASP A 34 10.37 -10.01 -8.37
CA ASP A 34 11.73 -9.63 -8.74
C ASP A 34 12.21 -8.41 -7.94
N ALA A 35 11.35 -7.41 -7.75
CA ALA A 35 11.62 -6.26 -6.90
C ALA A 35 11.87 -6.67 -5.44
N CYS A 36 11.09 -7.62 -4.90
CA CYS A 36 11.30 -8.18 -3.56
C CYS A 36 12.64 -8.93 -3.41
N ASN A 37 13.15 -9.52 -4.49
CA ASN A 37 14.43 -10.23 -4.51
C ASN A 37 15.64 -9.33 -4.84
N SER A 38 15.39 -8.06 -5.17
CA SER A 38 16.41 -7.07 -5.50
C SER A 38 16.83 -6.24 -4.29
N SER A 39 17.76 -5.30 -4.49
CA SER A 39 18.17 -4.33 -3.46
C SER A 39 17.23 -3.12 -3.33
N ILE A 40 16.05 -3.14 -3.95
CA ILE A 40 15.07 -2.04 -3.89
C ILE A 40 14.53 -1.91 -2.46
N SER A 41 14.53 -0.69 -1.94
CA SER A 41 13.94 -0.37 -0.64
C SER A 41 12.42 -0.30 -0.76
N LEU A 42 11.71 -1.01 0.12
CA LEU A 42 10.23 -1.02 0.22
C LEU A 42 9.51 -1.30 -1.11
N PRO A 43 9.71 -2.48 -1.73
CA PRO A 43 9.08 -2.84 -3.01
C PRO A 43 7.53 -2.84 -2.93
N SER A 44 6.97 -2.98 -1.73
CA SER A 44 5.52 -2.91 -1.47
C SER A 44 4.97 -1.48 -1.41
N ALA A 45 5.79 -0.44 -1.51
CA ALA A 45 5.32 0.94 -1.47
C ALA A 45 4.67 1.34 -2.79
N LEU A 46 3.48 1.91 -2.72
CA LEU A 46 2.72 2.38 -3.89
C LEU A 46 2.17 3.78 -3.67
N CYS A 47 2.16 4.58 -4.74
CA CYS A 47 1.59 5.93 -4.71
C CYS A 47 0.10 5.84 -5.02
N PHE A 48 -0.72 6.17 -4.04
CA PHE A 48 -2.17 6.13 -4.16
C PHE A 48 -2.73 7.55 -4.30
N SER A 49 -3.51 7.80 -5.34
CA SER A 49 -4.11 9.11 -5.60
C SER A 49 -5.63 9.02 -5.56
N THR A 50 -6.26 9.97 -4.87
CA THR A 50 -7.72 10.12 -4.80
C THR A 50 -8.11 11.52 -5.27
N ALA A 51 -9.30 11.66 -5.82
CA ALA A 51 -9.87 12.95 -6.20
C ALA A 51 -11.16 13.19 -5.41
N SER A 52 -11.29 14.36 -4.77
CA SER A 52 -12.54 14.73 -4.09
C SER A 52 -13.68 14.92 -5.10
N SER A 53 -14.91 15.09 -4.60
CA SER A 53 -16.08 15.41 -5.44
C SER A 53 -15.92 16.69 -6.26
N GLU A 54 -15.08 17.62 -5.80
CA GLU A 54 -14.76 18.89 -6.46
C GLU A 54 -13.56 18.75 -7.42
N GLY A 55 -13.00 17.55 -7.56
CA GLY A 55 -11.84 17.27 -8.42
C GLY A 55 -10.49 17.60 -7.79
N ALA A 56 -10.42 17.88 -6.49
CA ALA A 56 -9.16 18.12 -5.81
C ALA A 56 -8.39 16.80 -5.64
N ILE A 57 -7.21 16.70 -6.26
CA ILE A 57 -6.40 15.49 -6.22
C ILE A 57 -5.47 15.53 -5.01
N SER A 58 -5.37 14.40 -4.32
CA SER A 58 -4.40 14.19 -3.25
C SER A 58 -3.69 12.85 -3.44
N SER A 59 -2.38 12.82 -3.22
CA SER A 59 -1.52 11.64 -3.41
C SER A 59 -0.77 11.32 -2.13
N ARG A 60 -0.56 10.03 -1.85
CA ARG A 60 0.21 9.55 -0.69
C ARG A 60 0.77 8.16 -0.93
N THR A 61 1.83 7.81 -0.23
CA THR A 61 2.36 6.45 -0.22
C THR A 61 1.52 5.55 0.69
N LEU A 62 1.08 4.40 0.17
CA LEU A 62 0.51 3.29 0.91
C LEU A 62 1.39 2.04 0.73
N LEU A 63 1.10 1.01 1.51
CA LEU A 63 1.77 -0.29 1.39
C LEU A 63 0.81 -1.30 0.80
N LEU A 64 1.23 -1.97 -0.29
CA LEU A 64 0.61 -3.17 -0.82
C LEU A 64 0.64 -4.26 0.26
N ARG A 65 -0.51 -4.84 0.56
CA ARG A 65 -0.60 -5.93 1.54
C ARG A 65 -0.75 -7.28 0.87
N ARG A 66 -1.60 -7.33 -0.15
CA ARG A 66 -1.85 -8.54 -0.94
C ARG A 66 -2.11 -8.14 -2.40
N LEU A 67 -1.86 -9.08 -3.29
CA LEU A 67 -2.13 -8.95 -4.70
C LEU A 67 -2.94 -10.19 -5.09
N ASP A 68 -4.22 -9.97 -5.38
CA ASP A 68 -5.16 -11.02 -5.71
C ASP A 68 -5.14 -11.28 -7.22
N ASP A 69 -6.03 -12.13 -7.72
CA ASP A 69 -6.06 -12.47 -9.15
C ASP A 69 -6.67 -11.35 -10.01
N ASP A 70 -7.50 -10.54 -9.37
CA ASP A 70 -8.22 -9.41 -9.94
C ASP A 70 -7.71 -8.05 -9.45
N GLY A 71 -6.89 -7.97 -8.39
CA GLY A 71 -6.64 -6.65 -7.83
C GLY A 71 -5.55 -6.44 -6.78
N PHE A 72 -5.37 -5.16 -6.43
CA PHE A 72 -4.44 -4.73 -5.37
C PHE A 72 -5.19 -4.56 -4.05
N VAL A 73 -4.66 -5.16 -2.98
CA VAL A 73 -5.23 -5.04 -1.64
C VAL A 73 -4.38 -4.10 -0.78
N VAL A 74 -5.02 -3.02 -0.33
CA VAL A 74 -4.41 -2.01 0.54
C VAL A 74 -5.27 -1.77 1.77
N MET A 75 -4.63 -1.56 2.92
CA MET A 75 -5.33 -1.27 4.17
C MET A 75 -5.17 0.22 4.54
N THR A 76 -6.26 0.87 4.95
CA THR A 76 -6.27 2.28 5.36
C THR A 76 -7.31 2.56 6.45
N ASP A 77 -7.21 3.71 7.12
CA ASP A 77 -8.21 4.18 8.10
C ASP A 77 -9.41 4.82 7.39
N SER A 78 -10.62 4.37 7.72
CA SER A 78 -11.88 4.85 7.14
C SER A 78 -12.20 6.31 7.43
N ARG A 79 -11.63 6.86 8.52
CA ARG A 79 -11.87 8.25 8.93
C ARG A 79 -11.02 9.25 8.12
N SER A 80 -10.06 8.75 7.35
CA SER A 80 -9.15 9.59 6.59
C SER A 80 -9.85 10.24 5.38
N SER A 81 -9.39 11.42 4.97
CA SER A 81 -9.96 12.15 3.82
C SER A 81 -9.97 11.31 2.55
N LYS A 82 -8.93 10.48 2.34
CA LYS A 82 -8.85 9.60 1.17
C LYS A 82 -10.04 8.66 1.09
N ALA A 83 -10.48 8.08 2.22
CA ALA A 83 -11.62 7.17 2.25
C ALA A 83 -12.93 7.85 1.84
N LYS A 84 -13.05 9.16 2.08
CA LYS A 84 -14.19 9.98 1.64
C LYS A 84 -14.11 10.31 0.15
N ASP A 85 -12.91 10.44 -0.38
CA ASP A 85 -12.63 10.77 -1.79
C ASP A 85 -12.68 9.55 -2.73
N LEU A 86 -12.87 8.32 -2.21
CA LEU A 86 -12.74 7.05 -2.97
C LEU A 86 -13.87 6.78 -3.99
N VAL A 87 -14.79 7.71 -4.26
CA VAL A 87 -15.98 7.46 -5.09
C VAL A 87 -15.65 7.28 -6.58
N ARG A 88 -14.42 7.55 -7.04
CA ARG A 88 -14.10 7.47 -8.48
C ARG A 88 -12.66 7.06 -8.78
N ILE A 89 -12.48 5.79 -9.10
CA ILE A 89 -11.29 5.27 -9.81
C ILE A 89 -11.80 4.56 -11.08
N SER A 90 -11.05 4.64 -12.17
CA SER A 90 -11.27 3.80 -13.37
C SER A 90 -10.74 2.39 -13.05
N GLY A 91 -11.66 1.51 -12.66
CA GLY A 91 -11.44 0.23 -11.98
C GLY A 91 -12.45 0.13 -10.81
N HIS A 92 -13.11 -1.01 -10.62
CA HIS A 92 -14.13 -1.12 -9.58
C HIS A 92 -13.44 -1.38 -8.24
N ILE A 93 -13.56 -0.45 -7.30
CA ILE A 93 -13.08 -0.66 -5.93
C ILE A 93 -14.25 -1.14 -5.09
N SER A 94 -14.09 -2.30 -4.47
CA SER A 94 -15.06 -2.86 -3.54
C SER A 94 -14.46 -2.92 -2.13
N GLU A 95 -15.31 -2.64 -1.14
CA GLU A 95 -14.98 -2.87 0.27
C GLU A 95 -15.03 -4.39 0.51
N LEU A 96 -13.99 -4.95 1.12
CA LEU A 96 -13.96 -6.38 1.40
C LEU A 96 -14.97 -6.75 2.51
N GLU A 97 -15.43 -8.00 2.48
CA GLU A 97 -16.31 -8.54 3.52
C GLU A 97 -15.60 -8.56 4.88
N THR A 98 -16.34 -8.36 5.97
CA THR A 98 -15.77 -8.18 7.33
C THR A 98 -14.81 -9.30 7.74
N LYS A 99 -15.05 -10.54 7.29
CA LYS A 99 -14.18 -11.69 7.59
C LYS A 99 -12.80 -11.57 6.94
N GLU A 100 -12.73 -11.05 5.72
CA GLU A 100 -11.48 -10.88 4.98
C GLU A 100 -10.67 -9.71 5.55
N VAL A 101 -11.37 -8.64 5.97
CA VAL A 101 -10.76 -7.51 6.69
C VAL A 101 -10.13 -7.98 8.01
N GLU A 102 -10.83 -8.83 8.78
CA GLU A 102 -10.30 -9.41 10.03
C GLU A 102 -9.07 -10.29 9.79
N GLU A 103 -9.06 -11.10 8.74
CA GLU A 103 -7.90 -11.93 8.39
C GLU A 103 -6.68 -11.07 8.06
N VAL A 104 -6.86 -10.03 7.23
CA VAL A 104 -5.79 -9.07 6.90
C VAL A 104 -5.29 -8.40 8.18
N TYR A 105 -6.19 -7.91 9.04
CA TYR A 105 -5.80 -7.28 10.31
C TYR A 105 -5.05 -8.25 11.23
N ASN A 106 -5.50 -9.50 11.34
CA ASN A 106 -4.89 -10.50 12.23
C ASN A 106 -3.47 -10.87 11.81
N ASN A 107 -3.15 -10.81 10.52
CA ASN A 107 -1.81 -11.06 10.00
C ASN A 107 -0.85 -9.86 10.11
N GLU A 108 -1.35 -8.68 10.49
CA GLU A 108 -0.51 -7.48 10.64
C GLU A 108 0.50 -7.57 11.80
N PRO A 109 1.71 -7.01 11.63
CA PRO A 109 2.64 -6.81 12.73
C PRO A 109 2.04 -6.00 13.88
N LEU A 110 2.50 -6.26 15.11
CA LEU A 110 1.97 -5.63 16.32
C LEU A 110 2.01 -4.09 16.27
N TYR A 111 3.05 -3.49 15.69
CA TYR A 111 3.15 -2.04 15.60
C TYR A 111 2.05 -1.44 14.69
N CYS A 112 1.62 -2.14 13.64
CA CYS A 112 0.50 -1.73 12.79
C CYS A 112 -0.81 -1.76 13.59
N LYS A 113 -1.02 -2.84 14.35
CA LYS A 113 -2.19 -3.00 15.23
C LYS A 113 -2.23 -1.91 16.30
N ILE A 114 -1.12 -1.63 16.98
CA ILE A 114 -1.06 -0.54 17.97
C ILE A 114 -1.39 0.80 17.29
N ARG A 115 -0.81 1.08 16.11
CA ARG A 115 -1.09 2.31 15.36
C ARG A 115 -2.55 2.45 14.96
N SER A 116 -3.23 1.37 14.58
CA SER A 116 -4.66 1.42 14.23
C SER A 116 -5.54 1.87 15.41
N HIS A 117 -5.09 1.66 16.66
CA HIS A 117 -5.80 2.07 17.87
C HIS A 117 -5.48 3.50 18.31
N ILE A 118 -4.26 3.98 18.10
CA ILE A 118 -3.81 5.28 18.65
C ILE A 118 -3.75 6.41 17.62
N CYS A 119 -3.61 6.09 16.33
CA CYS A 119 -3.47 7.09 15.27
C CYS A 119 -4.86 7.46 14.72
N HIS A 120 -5.18 8.75 14.74
CA HIS A 120 -6.32 9.30 14.03
C HIS A 120 -5.81 9.83 12.69
N GLN A 121 -5.88 9.00 11.65
CA GLN A 121 -5.21 9.32 10.39
C GLN A 121 -5.76 10.61 9.76
N GLY A 122 -4.86 11.51 9.39
CA GLY A 122 -5.21 12.79 8.77
C GLY A 122 -5.53 13.92 9.74
N GLN A 123 -5.27 13.75 11.04
CA GLN A 123 -5.43 14.80 12.05
C GLN A 123 -4.07 15.27 12.58
N PRO A 124 -3.92 16.55 12.98
CA PRO A 124 -2.74 17.04 13.70
C PRO A 124 -2.54 16.24 15.00
N ILE A 125 -1.27 15.99 15.36
CA ILE A 125 -0.94 15.19 16.53
C ILE A 125 0.16 15.85 17.35
N ASP A 126 0.00 15.81 18.68
CA ASP A 126 1.07 16.12 19.61
C ASP A 126 1.96 14.88 19.82
N TRP A 127 3.26 15.04 19.63
CA TRP A 127 4.20 13.91 19.64
C TRP A 127 4.28 13.23 21.00
N GLN A 128 4.38 14.01 22.09
CA GLN A 128 4.57 13.45 23.43
C GLN A 128 3.33 12.64 23.85
N THR A 129 2.15 13.23 23.69
CA THR A 129 0.88 12.57 23.96
C THR A 129 0.72 11.29 23.14
N HIS A 130 1.15 11.31 21.87
CA HIS A 130 1.04 10.15 21.00
C HIS A 130 2.00 9.02 21.40
N LYS A 131 3.23 9.38 21.76
CA LYS A 131 4.23 8.45 22.26
C LYS A 131 3.82 7.80 23.57
N ASP A 132 3.27 8.57 24.51
CA ASP A 132 2.81 8.05 25.80
C ASP A 132 1.67 7.04 25.61
N ARG A 133 0.72 7.33 24.72
CA ARG A 133 -0.36 6.40 24.34
C ARG A 133 0.17 5.12 23.70
N HIS A 134 1.16 5.23 22.82
CA HIS A 134 1.81 4.07 22.21
C HIS A 134 2.46 3.18 23.28
N ASP A 135 3.31 3.77 24.11
CA ASP A 135 4.12 3.02 25.08
C ASP A 135 3.22 2.36 26.14
N GLN A 136 2.17 3.05 26.60
CA GLN A 136 1.15 2.48 27.48
C GLN A 136 0.42 1.30 26.84
N LEU A 137 -0.02 1.43 25.58
CA LEU A 137 -0.74 0.36 24.90
C LEU A 137 0.17 -0.85 24.64
N LEU A 138 1.44 -0.62 24.29
CA LEU A 138 2.43 -1.68 24.11
C LEU A 138 2.66 -2.47 25.39
N ILE A 139 2.76 -1.80 26.54
CA ILE A 139 2.89 -2.46 27.86
C ILE A 139 1.67 -3.34 28.13
N GLN A 140 0.46 -2.79 27.98
CA GLN A 140 -0.77 -3.54 28.22
C GLN A 140 -0.88 -4.78 27.33
N VAL A 141 -0.46 -4.70 26.06
CA VAL A 141 -0.48 -5.84 25.15
C VAL A 141 0.53 -6.91 25.56
N ARG A 142 1.72 -6.51 26.02
CA ARG A 142 2.72 -7.43 26.57
C ARG A 142 2.23 -8.12 27.86
N GLU A 143 1.36 -7.45 28.62
CA GLU A 143 0.68 -7.99 29.79
C GLU A 143 -0.55 -8.85 29.45
N GLY A 144 -0.84 -9.06 28.16
CA GLY A 144 -1.90 -9.95 27.69
C GLY A 144 -3.19 -9.27 27.25
N LYS A 145 -3.24 -7.94 27.19
CA LYS A 145 -4.38 -7.22 26.60
C LYS A 145 -4.53 -7.58 25.12
N LYS A 146 -5.72 -8.01 24.72
CA LYS A 146 -6.06 -8.25 23.31
C LYS A 146 -6.30 -6.92 22.58
N LEU A 147 -5.90 -6.86 21.31
CA LEU A 147 -6.22 -5.78 20.39
C LEU A 147 -7.21 -6.29 19.33
N PRO A 148 -8.54 -6.24 19.59
CA PRO A 148 -9.50 -6.52 18.53
C PRO A 148 -9.37 -5.48 17.42
N MET A 149 -9.78 -5.87 16.21
CA MET A 149 -9.83 -4.96 15.07
C MET A 149 -10.77 -3.79 15.39
N PRO A 150 -10.33 -2.53 15.27
CA PRO A 150 -11.21 -1.38 15.40
C PRO A 150 -12.21 -1.27 14.24
N ASP A 151 -13.42 -0.79 14.53
CA ASP A 151 -14.52 -0.60 13.54
C ASP A 151 -14.16 0.33 12.37
N HIS A 152 -13.10 1.14 12.51
CA HIS A 152 -12.64 2.08 11.48
C HIS A 152 -11.53 1.54 10.58
N VAL A 153 -11.10 0.29 10.77
CA VAL A 153 -10.16 -0.36 9.85
C VAL A 153 -10.93 -0.87 8.65
N LEU A 154 -10.58 -0.39 7.46
CA LEU A 154 -11.14 -0.85 6.19
C LEU A 154 -10.02 -1.37 5.28
N VAL A 155 -10.37 -2.38 4.49
CA VAL A 155 -9.53 -2.93 3.44
C VAL A 155 -10.30 -2.82 2.14
N TYR A 156 -9.61 -2.30 1.13
CA TYR A 156 -10.14 -2.16 -0.22
C TYR A 156 -9.40 -3.13 -1.13
N SER A 157 -10.14 -3.79 -2.01
CA SER A 157 -9.60 -4.38 -3.24
C SER A 157 -9.88 -3.43 -4.40
N GLN A 158 -8.97 -3.42 -5.39
CA GLN A 158 -9.16 -2.68 -6.63
C GLN A 158 -9.06 -3.65 -7.79
N ASP A 159 -10.17 -3.85 -8.50
CA ASP A 159 -10.30 -4.67 -9.71
C ASP A 159 -10.04 -3.86 -10.99
#